data_AF-A0A7J5C418-F1
#
_entry.id   AF-A0A7J5C418-F1
#
_cell.length_a   1.000
_cell.length_b   1.000
_cell.length_c   1.000
_cell.angle_alpha   90.00
_cell.angle_beta   90.00
_cell.angle_gamma   90.00
#
_symmetry.space_group_name_H-M   'P 1'
#
loop_
_entity.id
_entity.type
_entity.pdbx_description
1 polymer ?
#
loop_
_entity_poly.entity_id
_entity_poly.type
_entity_poly.pdbx_seq_one_letter_code
_entity_poly.pdbx_strand_id
1 'polypeptide(L)'
;RDRLLVDGVRRIDASVWTAEDDGGSFPGIAASYAAGVVRCDLERGAAELAGSRVGRGLFTASPSAQDVVAGAIRYPVHRVSGTGELSKLPAAVQGPLTALEVAVSDAVRADGDLLVVDGPLRSRRNLPRTLGYIKTQHSQYLDGRLTAVVTGLAPGQRCPVFRLGTAWGGYSWYLRLPVAGGAPWAGIVRVECSAELTETEAIALADLSLVTLPRFASTPYKDPRAPQNLIPIAGLERRLRGMLGDARLLHRVLTAAARGIRR
;
A
#
# COMPACT_ATOMS: atom_id res chain seq x y z
N ARG A 1 -19.06 -6.60 13.56
CA ARG A 1 -18.61 -6.96 12.18
C ARG A 1 -17.17 -6.57 12.00
N ASP A 2 -16.38 -7.41 11.35
CA ASP A 2 -14.93 -7.25 11.24
C ASP A 2 -14.52 -6.06 10.38
N ARG A 3 -13.33 -5.52 10.69
CA ARG A 3 -12.62 -4.53 9.87
C ARG A 3 -11.32 -5.14 9.41
N LEU A 4 -11.13 -5.19 8.10
CA LEU A 4 -9.89 -5.67 7.51
C LEU A 4 -9.05 -4.47 7.11
N LEU A 5 -7.77 -4.47 7.48
CA LEU A 5 -6.81 -3.47 7.02
C LEU A 5 -5.72 -4.18 6.23
N VAL A 6 -5.51 -3.77 4.99
CA VAL A 6 -4.48 -4.31 4.10
C VAL A 6 -3.41 -3.27 3.84
N ASP A 7 -2.17 -3.71 3.87
CA ASP A 7 -1.01 -2.92 3.52
C ASP A 7 0.12 -3.83 2.99
N GLY A 8 1.09 -3.19 2.34
CA GLY A 8 2.21 -3.82 1.68
C GLY A 8 3.53 -3.09 1.93
N VAL A 9 4.60 -3.87 2.05
CA VAL A 9 5.96 -3.35 2.21
C VAL A 9 6.85 -3.90 1.11
N ARG A 10 7.88 -3.14 0.73
CA ARG A 10 8.92 -3.58 -0.20
C ARG A 10 10.31 -3.15 0.26
N ARG A 11 11.32 -3.88 -0.18
CA ARG A 11 12.73 -3.58 -0.01
C ARG A 11 13.49 -3.96 -1.28
N ILE A 12 14.40 -3.09 -1.71
CA ILE A 12 15.40 -3.42 -2.73
C ILE A 12 16.52 -4.18 -2.02
N ASP A 13 16.77 -5.43 -2.41
CA ASP A 13 17.80 -6.27 -1.82
C ASP A 13 19.16 -6.08 -2.51
N ALA A 14 19.16 -5.81 -3.82
CA ALA A 14 20.35 -5.45 -4.59
C ALA A 14 20.00 -4.72 -5.90
N SER A 15 20.93 -3.89 -6.38
CA SER A 15 20.97 -3.45 -7.78
C SER A 15 21.90 -4.38 -8.56
N VAL A 16 21.52 -4.73 -9.79
CA VAL A 16 22.28 -5.63 -10.66
C VAL A 16 22.43 -5.02 -12.05
N TRP A 17 23.42 -5.52 -12.79
CA TRP A 17 23.61 -5.23 -14.20
C TRP A 17 23.66 -6.56 -14.95
N THR A 18 22.89 -6.65 -16.03
CA THR A 18 22.90 -7.78 -16.96
C THR A 18 23.93 -7.50 -18.05
N ALA A 19 24.52 -8.54 -18.61
CA ALA A 19 25.40 -8.45 -19.77
C ALA A 19 24.76 -9.26 -20.88
N GLU A 20 24.65 -8.65 -22.06
CA GLU A 20 24.11 -9.29 -23.25
C GLU A 20 25.27 -9.70 -24.18
N ASP A 21 25.03 -10.69 -25.04
CA ASP A 21 26.03 -11.21 -25.98
C ASP A 21 26.48 -10.15 -27.01
N ASP A 22 25.62 -9.17 -27.29
CA ASP A 22 25.91 -8.03 -28.18
C ASP A 22 26.73 -6.91 -27.50
N GLY A 23 27.15 -7.11 -26.25
CA GLY A 23 27.87 -6.12 -25.44
C GLY A 23 26.95 -5.10 -24.76
N GLY A 24 25.63 -5.19 -24.97
CA GLY A 24 24.63 -4.41 -24.25
C GLY A 24 24.60 -4.74 -22.76
N SER A 25 24.06 -3.81 -21.98
CA SER A 25 23.87 -4.01 -20.55
C SER A 25 22.62 -3.30 -20.06
N PHE A 26 21.79 -4.03 -19.31
CA PHE A 26 20.59 -3.46 -18.70
C PHE A 26 20.73 -3.42 -17.18
N PRO A 27 20.35 -2.30 -16.54
CA PRO A 27 20.20 -2.26 -15.10
C PRO A 27 19.04 -3.15 -14.65
N GLY A 28 19.12 -3.63 -13.42
CA GLY A 28 18.09 -4.41 -12.77
C GLY A 28 18.06 -4.17 -11.26
N ILE A 29 16.94 -4.51 -10.62
CA ILE A 29 16.86 -4.59 -9.16
C ILE A 29 16.28 -5.93 -8.73
N ALA A 30 16.91 -6.55 -7.74
CA ALA A 30 16.32 -7.64 -6.99
C ALA A 30 15.58 -7.07 -5.79
N ALA A 31 14.28 -7.37 -5.65
CA ALA A 31 13.45 -6.82 -4.59
C ALA A 31 12.64 -7.92 -3.89
N SER A 32 12.48 -7.76 -2.58
CA SER A 32 11.54 -8.50 -1.75
C SER A 32 10.36 -7.61 -1.40
N TYR A 33 9.17 -8.16 -1.44
CA TYR A 33 7.95 -7.46 -1.08
C TYR A 33 7.00 -8.39 -0.35
N ALA A 34 6.14 -7.83 0.50
CA ALA A 34 5.18 -8.60 1.26
C ALA A 34 3.89 -7.81 1.41
N ALA A 35 2.78 -8.52 1.43
CA ALA A 35 1.46 -7.97 1.69
C ALA A 35 0.80 -8.77 2.79
N GLY A 36 -0.05 -8.12 3.56
CA GLY A 36 -0.83 -8.79 4.59
C GLY A 36 -2.11 -8.07 4.93
N VAL A 37 -2.96 -8.78 5.66
CA VAL A 37 -4.25 -8.28 6.13
C VAL A 37 -4.32 -8.51 7.63
N VAL A 38 -4.71 -7.46 8.35
CA VAL A 38 -5.07 -7.55 9.76
C VAL A 38 -6.58 -7.51 9.89
N ARG A 39 -7.13 -8.44 10.66
CA ARG A 39 -8.53 -8.42 11.09
C ARG A 39 -8.60 -7.72 12.44
N CYS A 40 -9.44 -6.70 12.50
CA CYS A 40 -9.71 -5.94 13.71
C CYS A 40 -11.12 -6.23 14.20
N ASP A 41 -11.20 -6.76 15.41
CA ASP A 41 -12.42 -6.86 16.19
C ASP A 41 -12.50 -5.64 17.12
N LEU A 42 -13.37 -4.70 16.77
CA LEU A 42 -13.57 -3.46 17.53
C LEU A 42 -14.28 -3.65 18.86
N GLU A 43 -15.05 -4.74 19.03
CA GLU A 43 -15.77 -5.06 20.26
C GLU A 43 -14.80 -5.65 21.28
N ARG A 44 -13.93 -6.56 20.84
CA ARG A 44 -12.89 -7.17 21.68
C ARG A 44 -11.63 -6.31 21.80
N GLY A 45 -11.51 -5.25 21.00
CA GLY A 45 -10.30 -4.41 20.95
C GLY A 45 -9.07 -5.18 20.45
N ALA A 46 -9.28 -6.20 19.62
CA ALA A 46 -8.22 -7.12 19.17
C ALA A 46 -7.88 -6.87 17.69
N ALA A 47 -6.61 -7.08 17.35
CA ALA A 47 -6.12 -7.04 15.98
C ALA A 47 -5.22 -8.25 15.74
N GLU A 48 -5.58 -9.09 14.76
CA GLU A 48 -4.88 -10.32 14.44
C GLU A 48 -4.45 -10.36 12.97
N LEU A 49 -3.31 -10.99 12.69
CA LEU A 49 -2.87 -11.21 11.31
C LEU A 49 -3.77 -12.28 10.68
N ALA A 50 -4.65 -11.85 9.77
CA ALA A 50 -5.58 -12.75 9.08
C ALA A 50 -4.90 -13.48 7.91
N GLY A 51 -3.91 -12.85 7.29
CA GLY A 51 -3.13 -13.46 6.22
C GLY A 51 -1.93 -12.62 5.82
N SER A 52 -0.88 -13.27 5.32
CA SER A 52 0.26 -12.59 4.73
C SER A 52 0.97 -13.47 3.70
N ARG A 53 1.62 -12.83 2.73
CA ARG A 53 2.44 -13.49 1.72
C ARG A 53 3.68 -12.64 1.43
N VAL A 54 4.76 -13.31 1.03
CA VAL A 54 6.02 -12.69 0.60
C VAL A 54 6.25 -13.06 -0.86
N GLY A 55 6.60 -12.08 -1.68
CA GLY A 55 7.05 -12.23 -3.04
C GLY A 55 8.47 -11.68 -3.22
N ARG A 56 9.12 -12.13 -4.28
CA ARG A 56 10.44 -11.65 -4.72
C ARG A 56 10.40 -11.48 -6.22
N GLY A 57 11.28 -10.63 -6.75
CA GLY A 57 11.38 -10.42 -8.18
C GLY A 57 12.69 -9.75 -8.59
N LEU A 58 13.18 -10.14 -9.77
CA LEU A 58 14.22 -9.44 -10.50
C LEU A 58 13.58 -8.56 -11.57
N PHE A 59 13.67 -7.23 -11.42
CA PHE A 59 13.06 -6.27 -12.32
C PHE A 59 14.13 -5.69 -13.24
N THR A 60 14.03 -5.93 -14.54
CA THR A 60 15.01 -5.47 -15.55
C THR A 60 14.39 -5.42 -16.94
N ALA A 61 14.96 -4.63 -17.85
CA ALA A 61 14.58 -4.60 -19.26
C ALA A 61 15.33 -5.65 -20.11
N SER A 62 16.30 -6.36 -19.51
CA SER A 62 17.10 -7.35 -20.23
C SER A 62 16.22 -8.43 -20.87
N PRO A 63 16.40 -8.70 -22.19
CA PRO A 63 15.66 -9.75 -22.87
C PRO A 63 16.12 -11.14 -22.41
N SER A 64 17.43 -11.30 -22.16
CA SER A 64 18.06 -12.57 -21.80
C SER A 64 18.01 -12.89 -20.30
N ALA A 65 17.59 -11.94 -19.45
CA ALA A 65 17.51 -12.15 -18.01
C ALA A 65 16.73 -13.41 -17.64
N GLN A 66 17.32 -14.19 -16.74
CA GLN A 66 16.75 -15.40 -16.15
C GLN A 66 16.52 -15.22 -14.66
N ASP A 67 15.69 -16.08 -14.10
CA ASP A 67 15.42 -16.10 -12.67
C ASP A 67 16.71 -16.30 -11.88
N VAL A 68 16.91 -15.49 -10.85
CA VAL A 68 18.04 -15.71 -9.94
C VAL A 68 17.61 -16.74 -8.91
N VAL A 69 18.24 -17.91 -8.94
CA VAL A 69 18.04 -18.99 -7.97
C VAL A 69 19.31 -19.15 -7.14
N ALA A 70 19.15 -19.11 -5.83
CA ALA A 70 20.25 -19.29 -4.89
C ALA A 70 19.78 -20.04 -3.64
N GLY A 71 20.02 -21.35 -3.63
CA GLY A 71 19.44 -22.26 -2.64
C GLY A 71 17.91 -22.23 -2.71
N ALA A 72 17.26 -22.02 -1.57
CA ALA A 72 15.80 -21.92 -1.48
C ALA A 72 15.24 -20.55 -1.92
N ILE A 73 16.09 -19.58 -2.27
CA ILE A 73 15.66 -18.24 -2.64
C ILE A 73 15.59 -18.14 -4.17
N ARG A 74 14.45 -17.68 -4.67
CA ARG A 74 14.22 -17.39 -6.09
C ARG A 74 13.74 -15.96 -6.27
N TYR A 75 14.32 -15.27 -7.25
CA TYR A 75 13.86 -13.98 -7.76
C TYR A 75 13.39 -14.17 -9.21
N PRO A 76 12.09 -14.41 -9.44
CA PRO A 76 11.52 -14.48 -10.77
C PRO A 76 11.72 -13.20 -11.58
N VAL A 77 11.96 -13.31 -12.88
CA VAL A 77 12.13 -12.15 -13.75
C VAL A 77 10.80 -11.46 -14.00
N HIS A 78 10.78 -10.16 -13.74
CA HIS A 78 9.73 -9.23 -14.14
C HIS A 78 10.33 -8.27 -15.18
N ARG A 79 10.04 -8.54 -16.45
CA ARG A 79 10.52 -7.69 -17.55
C ARG A 79 9.81 -6.34 -17.53
N VAL A 80 10.57 -5.26 -17.49
CA VAL A 80 10.04 -3.90 -17.61
C VAL A 80 10.16 -3.42 -19.06
N SER A 81 9.22 -2.60 -19.51
CA SER A 81 9.25 -2.00 -20.84
C SER A 81 10.32 -0.92 -20.98
N GLY A 82 10.79 -0.69 -22.20
CA GLY A 82 11.78 0.34 -22.53
C GLY A 82 13.21 -0.08 -22.16
N THR A 83 14.11 0.88 -21.96
CA THR A 83 15.53 0.63 -21.63
C THR A 83 15.77 0.25 -20.17
N GLY A 84 14.72 0.28 -19.33
CA GLY A 84 14.80 -0.14 -17.93
C GLY A 84 15.57 0.81 -17.01
N GLU A 85 15.56 2.12 -17.28
CA GLU A 85 16.24 3.15 -16.46
C GLU A 85 16.21 2.84 -14.95
N LEU A 86 17.39 2.80 -14.32
CA LEU A 86 17.56 2.37 -12.92
C LEU A 86 16.66 3.15 -11.95
N SER A 87 16.41 4.44 -12.22
CA SER A 87 15.53 5.31 -11.41
C SER A 87 14.05 4.92 -11.46
N LYS A 88 13.60 4.24 -12.54
CA LYS A 88 12.20 3.81 -12.75
C LYS A 88 11.94 2.40 -12.23
N LEU A 89 12.98 1.58 -12.06
CA LEU A 89 12.84 0.20 -11.60
C LEU A 89 12.18 0.05 -10.21
N PRO A 90 12.45 0.91 -9.19
CA PRO A 90 11.76 0.81 -7.91
C PRO A 90 10.23 0.92 -8.02
N ALA A 91 9.72 1.68 -9.00
CA ALA A 91 8.29 1.79 -9.25
C ALA A 91 7.70 0.51 -9.88
N ALA A 92 8.50 -0.27 -10.62
CA ALA A 92 8.04 -1.51 -11.23
C ALA A 92 7.63 -2.58 -10.19
N VAL A 93 8.18 -2.52 -8.98
CA VAL A 93 7.78 -3.39 -7.84
C VAL A 93 6.33 -3.15 -7.43
N GLN A 94 5.77 -1.96 -7.70
CA GLN A 94 4.41 -1.61 -7.29
C GLN A 94 3.36 -2.53 -7.89
N GLY A 95 3.51 -2.96 -9.14
CA GLY A 95 2.55 -3.84 -9.81
C GLY A 95 2.40 -5.19 -9.08
N PRO A 96 3.48 -5.98 -8.94
CA PRO A 96 3.44 -7.24 -8.21
C PRO A 96 3.04 -7.12 -6.74
N LEU A 97 3.46 -6.05 -6.05
CA LEU A 97 3.00 -5.79 -4.67
C LEU A 97 1.48 -5.57 -4.62
N THR A 98 0.95 -4.77 -5.55
CA THR A 98 -0.49 -4.50 -5.65
C THR A 98 -1.27 -5.80 -5.89
N ALA A 99 -0.78 -6.65 -6.81
CA ALA A 99 -1.39 -7.96 -7.05
C ALA A 99 -1.36 -8.87 -5.81
N LEU A 100 -0.26 -8.83 -5.04
CA LEU A 100 -0.13 -9.61 -3.81
C LEU A 100 -1.10 -9.12 -2.72
N GLU A 101 -1.25 -7.81 -2.55
CA GLU A 101 -2.24 -7.21 -1.64
C GLU A 101 -3.67 -7.61 -1.99
N VAL A 102 -4.03 -7.65 -3.29
CA VAL A 102 -5.34 -8.15 -3.76
C VAL A 102 -5.50 -9.62 -3.38
N ALA A 103 -4.56 -10.47 -3.76
CA ALA A 103 -4.65 -11.90 -3.54
C ALA A 103 -4.73 -12.29 -2.05
N VAL A 104 -4.03 -11.57 -1.17
CA VAL A 104 -4.12 -11.81 0.28
C VAL A 104 -5.44 -11.29 0.84
N SER A 105 -5.94 -10.16 0.33
CA SER A 105 -7.27 -9.64 0.72
C SER A 105 -8.35 -10.64 0.35
N ASP A 106 -8.45 -11.03 -0.92
CA ASP A 106 -9.50 -11.94 -1.40
C ASP A 106 -9.56 -13.26 -0.63
N ALA A 107 -8.41 -13.78 -0.20
CA ALA A 107 -8.32 -15.03 0.56
C ALA A 107 -8.89 -14.95 1.99
N VAL A 108 -9.07 -13.76 2.57
CA VAL A 108 -9.53 -13.57 3.96
C VAL A 108 -10.86 -12.85 4.07
N ARG A 109 -11.38 -12.34 2.95
CA ARG A 109 -12.66 -11.61 2.88
C ARG A 109 -13.82 -12.53 3.26
N ALA A 110 -14.81 -11.95 3.92
CA ALA A 110 -16.04 -12.64 4.29
C ALA A 110 -17.23 -11.68 4.13
N ASP A 111 -18.45 -12.23 3.98
CA ASP A 111 -19.62 -11.39 3.72
C ASP A 111 -19.85 -10.31 4.79
N GLY A 112 -19.96 -9.07 4.34
CA GLY A 112 -20.33 -7.93 5.17
C GLY A 112 -19.20 -7.28 5.98
N ASP A 113 -17.95 -7.72 5.82
CA ASP A 113 -16.75 -7.04 6.32
C ASP A 113 -16.54 -5.65 5.66
N LEU A 114 -15.57 -4.88 6.17
CA LEU A 114 -15.12 -3.63 5.56
C LEU A 114 -13.61 -3.73 5.34
N LEU A 115 -13.16 -3.59 4.10
CA LEU A 115 -11.74 -3.56 3.76
C LEU A 115 -11.24 -2.12 3.69
N VAL A 116 -10.15 -1.82 4.39
CA VAL A 116 -9.43 -0.54 4.34
C VAL A 116 -8.05 -0.80 3.75
N VAL A 117 -7.77 -0.16 2.62
CA VAL A 117 -6.50 -0.24 1.89
C VAL A 117 -5.66 0.98 2.22
N ASP A 118 -4.39 0.82 2.62
CA ASP A 118 -3.49 1.97 2.77
C ASP A 118 -3.10 2.51 1.38
N GLY A 119 -3.64 3.67 1.04
CA GLY A 119 -3.47 4.32 -0.25
C GLY A 119 -4.70 4.26 -1.17
N PRO A 120 -4.57 4.79 -2.40
CA PRO A 120 -5.67 4.84 -3.36
C PRO A 120 -6.09 3.43 -3.82
N LEU A 121 -7.37 3.25 -4.16
CA LEU A 121 -7.91 1.93 -4.52
C LEU A 121 -7.29 1.36 -5.80
N ARG A 122 -6.94 2.22 -6.77
CA ARG A 122 -6.35 1.81 -8.07
C ARG A 122 -7.14 0.67 -8.72
N SER A 123 -6.59 -0.54 -8.79
CA SER A 123 -7.21 -1.73 -9.39
C SER A 123 -8.27 -2.41 -8.50
N ARG A 124 -8.51 -1.91 -7.28
CA ARG A 124 -9.41 -2.50 -6.28
C ARG A 124 -10.79 -1.86 -6.21
N ARG A 125 -11.13 -1.02 -7.19
CA ARG A 125 -12.40 -0.26 -7.17
C ARG A 125 -13.63 -1.16 -7.24
N ASN A 126 -13.51 -2.32 -7.88
CA ASN A 126 -14.66 -3.22 -8.06
C ASN A 126 -14.93 -4.08 -6.81
N LEU A 127 -14.09 -3.97 -5.76
CA LEU A 127 -14.30 -4.72 -4.51
C LEU A 127 -15.42 -4.07 -3.68
N PRO A 128 -16.47 -4.82 -3.30
CA PRO A 128 -17.56 -4.27 -2.51
C PRO A 128 -17.05 -3.85 -1.13
N ARG A 129 -17.63 -2.80 -0.53
CA ARG A 129 -17.32 -2.35 0.84
C ARG A 129 -15.81 -2.16 1.08
N THR A 130 -15.13 -1.52 0.14
CA THR A 130 -13.70 -1.24 0.20
C THR A 130 -13.45 0.27 0.25
N LEU A 131 -12.57 0.69 1.16
CA LEU A 131 -12.14 2.07 1.36
C LEU A 131 -10.65 2.21 1.04
N GLY A 132 -10.29 3.16 0.20
CA GLY A 132 -8.92 3.64 0.08
C GLY A 132 -8.66 4.68 1.17
N TYR A 133 -7.57 4.53 1.92
CA TYR A 133 -7.20 5.41 3.01
C TYR A 133 -5.93 6.19 2.65
N ILE A 134 -6.06 7.49 2.37
CA ILE A 134 -4.99 8.32 1.84
C ILE A 134 -4.53 9.33 2.90
N LYS A 135 -3.33 9.08 3.44
CA LYS A 135 -2.67 9.91 4.46
C LYS A 135 -2.01 11.16 3.87
N THR A 136 -1.50 11.08 2.64
CA THR A 136 -0.70 12.15 2.02
C THR A 136 -1.42 12.77 0.83
N GLN A 137 -1.59 14.09 0.87
CA GLN A 137 -2.30 14.87 -0.16
C GLN A 137 -1.29 15.46 -1.16
N HIS A 138 -0.86 14.68 -2.15
CA HIS A 138 0.05 15.18 -3.19
C HIS A 138 -0.66 15.99 -4.28
N SER A 139 -1.98 15.90 -4.36
CA SER A 139 -2.79 16.60 -5.36
C SER A 139 -3.93 17.34 -4.66
N GLN A 140 -4.10 18.62 -4.98
CA GLN A 140 -5.25 19.41 -4.55
C GLN A 140 -6.42 19.11 -5.49
N TYR A 141 -7.41 18.39 -4.97
CA TYR A 141 -8.63 18.05 -5.72
C TYR A 141 -9.77 19.04 -5.47
N LEU A 142 -9.63 19.88 -4.46
CA LEU A 142 -10.59 20.89 -4.08
C LEU A 142 -10.08 22.26 -4.51
N ASP A 143 -10.99 23.08 -5.02
CA ASP A 143 -10.75 24.51 -5.19
C ASP A 143 -10.27 25.11 -3.84
N GLY A 144 -9.39 26.12 -3.91
CA GLY A 144 -8.87 26.79 -2.72
C GLY A 144 -9.97 27.26 -1.75
N ARG A 145 -11.15 27.66 -2.27
CA ARG A 145 -12.31 28.04 -1.46
C ARG A 145 -12.84 26.91 -0.59
N LEU A 146 -12.76 25.67 -1.06
CA LEU A 146 -13.23 24.48 -0.34
C LEU A 146 -12.17 23.94 0.63
N THR A 147 -10.93 24.43 0.56
CA THR A 147 -9.88 24.06 1.52
C THR A 147 -10.27 24.46 2.95
N ALA A 148 -10.91 25.62 3.12
CA ALA A 148 -11.36 26.11 4.43
C ALA A 148 -12.39 25.18 5.09
N VAL A 149 -13.24 24.52 4.29
CA VAL A 149 -14.20 23.52 4.79
C VAL A 149 -13.45 22.33 5.39
N VAL A 150 -12.41 21.86 4.70
CA VAL A 150 -11.62 20.69 5.12
C VAL A 150 -10.74 21.02 6.32
N THR A 151 -10.04 22.15 6.32
CA THR A 151 -9.19 22.58 7.45
C THR A 151 -10.00 23.06 8.65
N GLY A 152 -11.27 23.40 8.48
CA GLY A 152 -12.21 23.73 9.54
C GLY A 152 -12.87 22.53 10.23
N LEU A 153 -12.69 21.30 9.72
CA LEU A 153 -13.24 20.09 10.35
C LEU A 153 -12.72 19.94 11.79
N ALA A 154 -13.60 19.71 12.75
CA ALA A 154 -13.23 19.27 14.09
C ALA A 154 -12.85 17.78 14.08
N PRO A 155 -12.04 17.30 15.04
CA PRO A 155 -11.82 15.86 15.21
C PRO A 155 -13.13 15.07 15.28
N GLY A 156 -13.24 13.99 14.52
CA GLY A 156 -14.47 13.20 14.41
C GLY A 156 -15.52 13.77 13.46
N GLN A 157 -15.17 14.78 12.65
CA GLN A 157 -16.01 15.28 11.57
C GLN A 157 -15.50 14.86 10.19
N ARG A 158 -16.41 14.79 9.22
CA ARG A 158 -16.11 14.64 7.79
C ARG A 158 -16.77 15.74 6.97
N CYS A 159 -16.21 16.04 5.81
CA CYS A 159 -16.89 16.84 4.81
C CYS A 159 -17.97 16.01 4.07
N PRO A 160 -18.83 16.66 3.26
CA PRO A 160 -19.70 15.96 2.32
C PRO A 160 -18.90 15.05 1.38
N VAL A 161 -19.57 14.00 0.89
CA VAL A 161 -19.02 13.15 -0.17
C VAL A 161 -19.05 13.92 -1.48
N PHE A 162 -17.95 13.87 -2.23
CA PHE A 162 -17.81 14.48 -3.55
C PHE A 162 -17.26 13.46 -4.55
N ARG A 163 -17.53 13.65 -5.83
CA ARG A 163 -17.04 12.77 -6.90
C ARG A 163 -15.89 13.45 -7.64
N LEU A 164 -14.80 12.70 -7.85
CA LEU A 164 -13.69 13.18 -8.67
C LEU A 164 -14.05 13.05 -10.16
N GLY A 165 -13.97 14.14 -10.92
CA GLY A 165 -14.28 14.20 -12.36
C GLY A 165 -13.21 13.62 -13.29
N THR A 166 -12.20 12.93 -12.76
CA THR A 166 -11.13 12.34 -13.58
C THR A 166 -11.51 10.92 -14.03
N ALA A 167 -10.91 10.42 -15.11
CA ALA A 167 -11.16 9.08 -15.67
C ALA A 167 -10.88 7.91 -14.69
N TRP A 168 -10.20 8.19 -13.58
CA TRP A 168 -9.90 7.24 -12.50
C TRP A 168 -10.74 7.51 -11.24
N GLY A 169 -11.83 8.26 -11.40
CA GLY A 169 -12.63 8.85 -10.34
C GLY A 169 -13.34 7.83 -9.44
N GLY A 170 -13.57 8.25 -8.20
CA GLY A 170 -14.36 7.57 -7.18
C GLY A 170 -15.10 8.62 -6.37
N TYR A 171 -16.01 8.17 -5.50
CA TYR A 171 -16.49 9.03 -4.42
C TYR A 171 -15.36 9.22 -3.41
N SER A 172 -15.24 10.43 -2.88
CA SER A 172 -14.20 10.82 -1.93
C SER A 172 -14.77 11.75 -0.87
N TRP A 173 -14.15 11.71 0.30
CA TRP A 173 -14.41 12.65 1.38
C TRP A 173 -13.16 12.81 2.22
N TYR A 174 -13.09 13.93 2.94
CA TYR A 174 -12.10 14.17 3.97
C TYR A 174 -12.73 13.94 5.34
N LEU A 175 -11.96 13.39 6.26
CA LEU A 175 -12.32 13.32 7.68
C LEU A 175 -11.12 13.71 8.53
N ARG A 176 -11.38 14.22 9.73
CA ARG A 176 -10.33 14.54 10.71
C ARG A 176 -10.30 13.51 11.83
N LEU A 177 -9.17 12.84 11.96
CA LEU A 177 -8.86 11.93 13.05
C LEU A 177 -8.61 12.69 14.37
N PRO A 178 -8.70 12.01 15.54
CA PRO A 178 -8.36 12.60 16.83
C PRO A 178 -6.95 13.21 16.82
N VAL A 179 -6.87 14.52 17.00
CA VAL A 179 -5.61 15.27 17.01
C VAL A 179 -5.71 16.36 18.08
N ALA A 180 -4.67 16.50 18.92
CA ALA A 180 -4.66 17.48 20.00
C ALA A 180 -4.42 18.93 19.52
N GLY A 181 -3.83 19.08 18.34
CA GLY A 181 -3.47 20.37 17.73
C GLY A 181 -2.41 20.17 16.65
N GLY A 182 -2.14 21.19 15.84
CA GLY A 182 -1.11 21.13 14.80
C GLY A 182 -1.39 22.03 13.62
N ALA A 183 -0.66 21.80 12.52
CA ALA A 183 -0.91 22.49 11.26
C ALA A 183 -2.36 22.31 10.78
N PRO A 184 -2.90 23.19 9.92
CA PRO A 184 -4.30 23.13 9.48
C PRO A 184 -4.74 21.77 8.89
N TRP A 185 -3.81 20.99 8.37
CA TRP A 185 -4.04 19.66 7.79
C TRP A 185 -3.77 18.49 8.76
N ALA A 186 -3.40 18.77 10.00
CA ALA A 186 -3.10 17.76 11.00
C ALA A 186 -4.34 16.87 11.25
N GLY A 187 -4.12 15.57 11.18
CA GLY A 187 -5.17 14.56 11.35
C GLY A 187 -6.18 14.47 10.20
N ILE A 188 -6.06 15.29 9.16
CA ILE A 188 -6.90 15.17 7.96
C ILE A 188 -6.41 14.00 7.11
N VAL A 189 -7.34 13.16 6.70
CA VAL A 189 -7.11 12.07 5.75
C VAL A 189 -8.20 12.09 4.69
N ARG A 190 -7.87 11.63 3.49
CA ARG A 190 -8.86 11.42 2.43
C ARG A 190 -9.23 9.96 2.39
N VAL A 191 -10.52 9.69 2.27
CA VAL A 191 -11.04 8.36 2.04
C VAL A 191 -11.71 8.34 0.67
N GLU A 192 -11.60 7.22 -0.04
CA GLU A 192 -12.26 7.01 -1.33
C GLU A 192 -12.96 5.65 -1.41
N CYS A 193 -14.02 5.57 -2.21
CA CYS A 193 -14.67 4.32 -2.60
C CYS A 193 -15.00 4.31 -4.10
N SER A 194 -15.54 3.18 -4.59
CA SER A 194 -15.83 2.99 -6.01
C SER A 194 -16.82 4.02 -6.55
N ALA A 195 -16.64 4.44 -7.80
CA ALA A 195 -17.62 5.25 -8.53
C ALA A 195 -18.85 4.45 -8.99
N GLU A 196 -18.79 3.12 -8.91
CA GLU A 196 -19.89 2.23 -9.30
C GLU A 196 -21.00 2.14 -8.23
N LEU A 197 -20.72 2.62 -7.01
CA LEU A 197 -21.71 2.68 -5.94
C LEU A 197 -22.74 3.77 -6.21
N THR A 198 -23.95 3.58 -5.69
CA THR A 198 -24.91 4.67 -5.59
C THR A 198 -24.44 5.74 -4.60
N GLU A 199 -24.96 6.96 -4.72
CA GLU A 199 -24.64 8.04 -3.78
C GLU A 199 -24.97 7.66 -2.33
N THR A 200 -26.10 6.99 -2.11
CA THR A 200 -26.53 6.52 -0.79
C THR A 200 -25.55 5.52 -0.20
N GLU A 201 -25.04 4.57 -1.00
CA GLU A 201 -24.04 3.60 -0.54
C GLU A 201 -22.70 4.27 -0.23
N ALA A 202 -22.27 5.23 -1.05
CA ALA A 202 -21.06 6.01 -0.81
C ALA A 202 -21.17 6.82 0.49
N ILE A 203 -22.31 7.47 0.75
CA ILE A 203 -22.58 8.19 1.99
C ILE A 203 -22.57 7.24 3.19
N ALA A 204 -23.21 6.08 3.09
CA ALA A 204 -23.21 5.08 4.16
C ALA A 204 -21.80 4.58 4.50
N LEU A 205 -20.94 4.39 3.48
CA LEU A 205 -19.52 4.06 3.69
C LEU A 205 -18.75 5.21 4.34
N ALA A 206 -19.05 6.46 3.98
CA ALA A 206 -18.45 7.63 4.60
C ALA A 206 -18.79 7.73 6.08
N ASP A 207 -20.05 7.52 6.44
CA ASP A 207 -20.50 7.50 7.85
C ASP A 207 -19.88 6.34 8.62
N LEU A 208 -19.81 5.15 8.01
CA LEU A 208 -19.15 4.00 8.61
C LEU A 208 -17.65 4.27 8.86
N SER A 209 -16.98 4.95 7.94
CA SER A 209 -15.57 5.33 8.08
C SER A 209 -15.34 6.28 9.26
N LEU A 210 -16.30 7.18 9.52
CA LEU A 210 -16.23 8.17 10.60
C LEU A 210 -16.25 7.55 11.99
N VAL A 211 -17.02 6.48 12.17
CA VAL A 211 -17.09 5.76 13.46
C VAL A 211 -16.02 4.66 13.60
N THR A 212 -15.38 4.28 12.48
CA THR A 212 -14.40 3.19 12.43
C THR A 212 -12.96 3.71 12.52
N LEU A 213 -12.55 4.58 11.60
CA LEU A 213 -11.13 4.95 11.41
C LEU A 213 -10.53 5.70 12.61
N PRO A 214 -11.25 6.62 13.29
CA PRO A 214 -10.76 7.25 14.52
C PRO A 214 -10.34 6.27 15.62
N ARG A 215 -10.99 5.09 15.70
CA ARG A 215 -10.65 4.06 16.70
C ARG A 215 -9.30 3.39 16.42
N PHE A 216 -8.80 3.49 15.19
CA PHE A 216 -7.49 2.96 14.79
C PHE A 216 -6.40 4.04 14.76
N ALA A 217 -6.75 5.31 14.95
CA ALA A 217 -5.80 6.41 14.92
C ALA A 217 -4.72 6.24 15.99
N SER A 218 -3.46 6.49 15.62
CA SER A 218 -2.36 6.47 16.58
C SER A 218 -2.33 7.72 17.44
N THR A 219 -1.66 7.62 18.58
CA THR A 219 -1.41 8.75 19.49
C THR A 219 0.04 9.21 19.37
N PRO A 220 0.35 10.51 19.53
CA PRO A 220 1.71 11.03 19.37
C PRO A 220 2.77 10.35 20.26
N TYR A 221 2.39 9.89 21.45
CA TYR A 221 3.31 9.14 22.32
C TYR A 221 3.68 7.74 21.78
N LYS A 222 2.89 7.17 20.86
CA LYS A 222 3.14 5.85 20.23
C LYS A 222 3.76 5.95 18.85
N ASP A 223 3.44 7.00 18.10
CA ASP A 223 3.89 7.18 16.74
C ASP A 223 4.10 8.68 16.45
N PRO A 224 5.32 9.12 16.07
CA PRO A 224 5.56 10.52 15.67
C PRO A 224 4.79 10.92 14.42
N ARG A 225 4.25 9.96 13.65
CA ARG A 225 3.38 10.17 12.48
C ARG A 225 1.88 10.16 12.84
N ALA A 226 1.57 10.20 14.14
CA ALA A 226 0.20 10.31 14.61
C ALA A 226 -0.48 11.60 14.13
N PRO A 227 -1.82 11.58 13.97
CA PRO A 227 -2.72 10.43 14.14
C PRO A 227 -2.97 9.65 12.84
N GLN A 228 -2.38 10.08 11.73
CA GLN A 228 -2.70 9.59 10.38
C GLN A 228 -2.22 8.16 10.15
N ASN A 229 -1.24 7.67 10.90
CA ASN A 229 -0.83 6.28 10.81
C ASN A 229 -1.71 5.40 11.69
N LEU A 230 -2.51 4.52 11.08
CA LEU A 230 -3.40 3.63 11.82
C LEU A 230 -2.58 2.54 12.54
N ILE A 231 -2.86 2.32 13.82
CA ILE A 231 -2.12 1.37 14.69
C ILE A 231 -2.06 -0.05 14.08
N PRO A 232 -3.17 -0.62 13.56
CA PRO A 232 -3.12 -1.97 12.97
C PRO A 232 -2.22 -2.03 11.73
N ILE A 233 -2.23 -0.99 10.89
CA ILE A 233 -1.35 -0.89 9.71
C ILE A 233 0.11 -0.81 10.15
N ALA A 234 0.43 0.06 11.11
CA ALA A 234 1.79 0.17 11.63
C ALA A 234 2.32 -1.16 12.21
N GLY A 235 1.45 -1.92 12.91
CA GLY A 235 1.76 -3.26 13.40
C GLY A 235 1.99 -4.27 12.27
N LEU A 236 1.12 -4.25 11.27
CA LEU A 236 1.23 -5.07 10.07
C LEU A 236 2.54 -4.81 9.32
N GLU A 237 2.86 -3.54 9.03
CA GLU A 237 4.10 -3.18 8.35
C GLU A 237 5.34 -3.71 9.07
N ARG A 238 5.40 -3.59 10.41
CA ARG A 238 6.52 -4.13 11.21
C ARG A 238 6.63 -5.64 11.03
N ARG A 239 5.51 -6.36 11.10
CA ARG A 239 5.48 -7.81 10.90
C ARG A 239 5.95 -8.20 9.49
N LEU A 240 5.41 -7.54 8.45
CA LEU A 240 5.76 -7.80 7.06
C LEU A 240 7.24 -7.51 6.77
N ARG A 241 7.79 -6.41 7.30
CA ARG A 241 9.23 -6.11 7.17
C ARG A 241 10.10 -7.21 7.77
N GLY A 242 9.71 -7.78 8.91
CA GLY A 242 10.37 -8.94 9.49
C GLY A 242 10.32 -10.19 8.60
N MET A 243 9.26 -10.37 7.83
CA MET A 243 9.09 -11.51 6.91
C MET A 243 9.92 -11.40 5.61
N LEU A 244 10.45 -10.22 5.27
CA LEU A 244 11.30 -10.05 4.08
C LEU A 244 12.66 -10.75 4.21
N GLY A 245 13.04 -11.19 5.42
CA GLY A 245 14.34 -11.78 5.73
C GLY A 245 15.44 -10.74 5.93
N ASP A 246 16.63 -11.20 6.28
CA ASP A 246 17.78 -10.33 6.54
C ASP A 246 18.37 -9.75 5.24
N ALA A 247 18.51 -8.43 5.18
CA ALA A 247 18.97 -7.73 4.00
C ALA A 247 20.43 -8.08 3.62
N ARG A 248 21.31 -8.27 4.61
CA ARG A 248 22.73 -8.58 4.37
C ARG A 248 22.85 -10.01 3.84
N LEU A 249 22.09 -10.96 4.39
CA LEU A 249 22.10 -12.34 3.91
C LEU A 249 21.61 -12.42 2.47
N LEU A 250 20.50 -11.77 2.13
CA LEU A 250 19.99 -11.76 0.75
C LEU A 250 20.98 -11.10 -0.21
N HIS A 251 21.57 -9.97 0.17
CA HIS A 251 22.57 -9.31 -0.67
C HIS A 251 23.79 -10.21 -0.94
N ARG A 252 24.30 -10.91 0.09
CA ARG A 252 25.39 -11.89 -0.08
C ARG A 252 25.01 -13.03 -1.02
N VAL A 253 23.80 -13.57 -0.86
CA VAL A 253 23.28 -14.66 -1.69
C VAL A 253 23.17 -14.22 -3.16
N LEU A 254 22.64 -13.02 -3.41
CA LEU A 254 22.56 -12.43 -4.75
C LEU A 254 23.96 -12.21 -5.36
N THR A 255 24.91 -11.74 -4.56
CA THR A 255 26.30 -11.55 -4.98
C THR A 255 26.97 -12.88 -5.34
N ALA A 256 26.72 -13.94 -4.57
CA ALA A 256 27.23 -15.28 -4.85
C ALA A 256 26.63 -15.85 -6.15
N ALA A 257 25.32 -15.70 -6.36
CA ALA A 257 24.65 -16.12 -7.59
C ALA A 257 25.21 -15.40 -8.83
N ALA A 258 25.43 -14.09 -8.74
CA ALA A 258 26.02 -13.30 -9.83
C ALA A 258 27.45 -13.72 -10.20
N ARG A 259 28.20 -14.33 -9.27
CA ARG A 259 29.53 -14.90 -9.55
C ARG A 259 29.45 -16.30 -10.16
N GLY A 260 28.43 -17.08 -9.78
CA GLY A 260 28.20 -18.43 -10.33
C GLY A 260 27.70 -18.43 -11.77
N ILE A 261 26.96 -17.40 -12.19
CA ILE A 261 26.42 -17.24 -13.56
C ILE A 261 27.53 -16.90 -14.58
N ARG A 262 28.71 -16.47 -14.13
CA ARG A 262 29.84 -16.09 -14.99
C ARG A 262 30.71 -17.26 -15.47
N ARG A 263 30.18 -18.49 -15.51
CA ARG A 263 30.87 -19.70 -15.98
C ARG A 263 30.11 -20.36 -17.12
#